data_AF-A0A1V9ZHL1-F1
#
_entry.id   AF-A0A1V9ZHL1-F1
#
_cell.length_a   1.000
_cell.length_b   1.000
_cell.length_c   1.000
_cell.angle_alpha   90.00
_cell.angle_beta   90.00
_cell.angle_gamma   90.00
#
_symmetry.space_group_name_H-M   'P 1'
#
loop_
_entity.id
_entity.type
_entity.pdbx_description
1 polymer ?
#
loop_
_entity_poly.entity_id
_entity_poly.type
_entity_poly.pdbx_seq_one_letter_code
_entity_poly.pdbx_strand_id
1 'polypeptide(L)'
;MISCPVCMLMNTLDVDNCACCQTLLPPSERIRQLLDQVKSLKTQLVSDSHNEINQCKTTVINVNAKSLRALGYKSIDAWFAASPNHVYIGRAMPAYQGKSAIPGSVWGNPFKIGRDGTREDVVTKYHAYITAKIGRGELNIKELQGKTLGCWCSPEACHGDVLATLSNK
;
A
#
# COMPACT_ATOMS: atom_id res chain seq x y z
N MET A 1 0.51 29.50 -21.96
CA MET A 1 0.37 30.66 -22.88
C MET A 1 1.52 31.60 -22.61
N ILE A 2 2.23 32.05 -23.64
CA ILE A 2 3.43 32.90 -23.51
C ILE A 2 3.02 34.35 -23.73
N SER A 3 3.39 35.23 -22.80
CA SER A 3 3.21 36.67 -22.98
C SER A 3 4.21 37.22 -24.00
N CYS A 4 3.74 38.01 -24.96
CA CYS A 4 4.62 38.75 -25.84
C CYS A 4 5.32 39.87 -25.04
N PRO A 5 6.66 40.02 -25.11
CA PRO A 5 7.37 41.07 -24.38
C PRO A 5 7.09 42.49 -24.93
N VAL A 6 6.52 42.60 -26.13
CA VAL A 6 6.26 43.88 -26.81
C VAL A 6 4.81 44.33 -26.61
N CYS A 7 3.84 43.50 -27.01
CA CYS A 7 2.43 43.86 -26.99
C CYS A 7 1.63 43.26 -25.82
N MET A 8 2.29 42.46 -24.96
CA MET A 8 1.67 41.77 -23.82
C MET A 8 0.52 40.81 -24.16
N LEU A 9 0.29 40.51 -25.45
CA LEU A 9 -0.68 39.51 -25.86
C LEU A 9 -0.25 38.11 -25.37
N MET A 10 -1.20 37.34 -24.86
CA MET A 10 -1.01 35.92 -24.54
C MET A 10 -1.08 35.10 -25.83
N ASN A 11 0.01 34.42 -26.18
CA ASN A 11 0.10 33.54 -27.34
C ASN A 11 0.09 32.07 -26.89
N THR A 12 -0.33 31.20 -27.78
CA THR A 12 -0.29 29.75 -27.56
C THR A 12 1.16 29.24 -27.58
N LEU A 13 1.40 28.04 -27.04
CA LEU A 13 2.76 27.49 -26.91
C LEU A 13 3.33 26.93 -28.22
N ASP A 14 2.50 26.79 -29.25
CA ASP A 14 2.81 26.20 -30.55
C ASP A 14 3.24 27.23 -31.61
N VAL A 15 3.15 28.53 -31.31
CA VAL A 15 3.59 29.61 -32.21
C VAL A 15 4.96 30.14 -31.79
N ASP A 16 5.84 30.36 -32.77
CA ASP A 16 7.16 30.97 -32.52
C ASP A 16 7.12 32.50 -32.60
N ASN A 17 6.09 33.06 -33.26
CA ASN A 17 5.89 34.50 -33.41
C ASN A 17 4.57 34.95 -32.77
N CYS A 18 4.54 36.18 -32.26
CA CYS A 18 3.32 36.75 -31.71
C CYS A 18 2.27 36.97 -32.79
N ALA A 19 1.04 36.51 -32.55
CA ALA A 19 -0.09 36.65 -33.49
C ALA A 19 -0.50 38.12 -33.76
N CYS A 20 -0.15 39.05 -32.86
CA CYS A 20 -0.45 40.48 -33.02
C CYS A 20 0.69 41.25 -33.68
N CYS A 21 1.90 41.20 -33.12
CA CYS A 21 3.01 42.06 -33.56
C CYS A 21 4.13 41.31 -34.30
N GLN A 22 3.97 40.01 -34.56
CA GLN A 22 4.91 39.13 -35.27
C GLN A 22 6.31 39.01 -34.65
N THR A 23 6.55 39.60 -33.47
CA THR A 23 7.81 39.46 -32.73
C THR A 23 8.07 38.01 -32.35
N LEU A 24 9.32 37.57 -32.48
CA LEU A 24 9.76 36.24 -32.05
C LEU A 24 9.58 36.09 -30.52
N LEU A 25 8.87 35.06 -30.10
CA LEU A 25 8.63 34.77 -28.69
C LEU A 25 9.87 34.10 -28.07
N PRO A 26 10.22 34.42 -26.81
CA PRO A 26 11.42 33.87 -26.18
C PRO A 26 11.31 32.35 -25.97
N PRO A 27 12.22 31.53 -26.56
CA PRO A 27 12.18 30.06 -26.44
C PRO A 27 12.29 29.56 -25.00
N SER A 28 12.98 30.33 -24.14
CA SER A 28 13.16 30.02 -22.72
C SER A 28 11.85 29.99 -21.93
N GLU A 29 10.86 30.78 -22.32
CA GLU A 29 9.58 30.85 -21.63
C GLU A 29 8.69 29.65 -21.99
N ARG A 30 8.77 29.18 -23.25
CA ARG A 30 8.15 27.93 -23.69
C ARG A 30 8.69 26.73 -22.90
N ILE A 31 10.01 26.65 -22.77
CA ILE A 31 10.68 25.58 -22.02
C ILE A 31 10.27 25.61 -20.54
N ARG A 32 10.23 26.77 -19.90
CA ARG A 32 9.77 26.90 -18.50
C ARG A 32 8.34 26.43 -18.31
N GLN A 33 7.41 26.86 -19.17
CA GLN A 33 6.01 26.45 -19.06
C GLN A 33 5.82 24.94 -19.24
N LEU A 34 6.52 24.32 -20.19
CA LEU A 34 6.50 22.87 -20.37
C LEU A 34 7.06 22.14 -19.15
N LEU A 35 8.16 22.62 -18.57
CA LEU A 35 8.73 22.04 -17.35
C LEU A 35 7.76 22.14 -16.17
N ASP A 36 7.04 23.25 -16.01
CA ASP A 36 6.07 23.41 -14.93
C ASP A 36 4.83 22.55 -15.14
N GLN A 37 4.38 22.35 -16.38
CA GLN A 37 3.33 21.37 -16.71
C GLN A 37 3.76 19.94 -16.32
N VAL A 38 5.00 19.54 -16.65
CA VAL A 38 5.53 18.22 -16.28
C VAL A 38 5.62 18.06 -14.76
N LYS A 39 6.05 19.09 -14.03
CA LYS A 39 6.07 19.07 -12.55
C LYS A 39 4.67 18.92 -11.97
N SER A 40 3.70 19.67 -12.48
CA SER A 40 2.30 19.60 -12.04
C SER A 40 1.70 18.21 -12.27
N LEU A 41 1.89 17.64 -13.46
CA LEU A 41 1.47 16.27 -13.79
C LEU A 41 2.11 15.24 -12.87
N LYS A 42 3.41 15.38 -12.57
CA LYS A 42 4.10 14.50 -11.62
C LYS A 42 3.47 14.57 -10.23
N THR A 43 3.13 15.77 -9.75
CA THR A 43 2.46 15.95 -8.47
C THR A 43 1.06 15.33 -8.47
N GLN A 44 0.29 15.46 -9.55
CA GLN A 44 -1.03 14.83 -9.71
C GLN A 44 -0.94 13.29 -9.68
N LEU A 45 0.00 12.70 -10.43
CA LEU A 45 0.22 11.24 -10.43
C LEU A 45 0.60 10.72 -9.03
N VAL A 46 1.38 11.49 -8.28
CA VAL A 46 1.72 11.15 -6.89
C VAL A 46 0.47 11.25 -6.00
N SER A 47 -0.33 12.31 -6.08
CA SER A 47 -1.55 12.43 -5.27
C SER A 47 -2.58 11.36 -5.59
N ASP A 48 -2.73 10.98 -6.86
CA ASP A 48 -3.68 9.95 -7.30
C ASP A 48 -3.27 8.57 -6.77
N SER A 49 -1.97 8.26 -6.80
CA SER A 49 -1.43 7.03 -6.19
C SER A 49 -1.68 6.96 -4.68
N HIS A 50 -1.55 8.08 -3.96
CA HIS A 50 -1.87 8.12 -2.52
C HIS A 50 -3.37 8.00 -2.25
N ASN A 51 -4.22 8.53 -3.13
CA ASN A 51 -5.67 8.42 -3.03
C ASN A 51 -6.15 6.98 -3.30
N GLU A 52 -5.53 6.27 -4.25
CA GLU A 52 -5.81 4.85 -4.52
C GLU A 52 -5.37 3.94 -3.36
N ILE A 53 -4.22 4.21 -2.73
CA ILE A 53 -3.77 3.48 -1.53
C ILE A 53 -4.75 3.69 -0.37
N ASN A 54 -5.30 4.89 -0.21
CA ASN A 54 -6.32 5.19 0.80
C ASN A 54 -7.70 4.59 0.48
N GLN A 55 -7.94 4.09 -0.74
CA GLN A 55 -9.17 3.41 -1.13
C GLN A 55 -9.08 1.88 -1.06
N CYS A 56 -7.87 1.32 -1.10
CA CYS A 56 -7.68 -0.12 -1.00
C CYS A 56 -7.96 -0.59 0.44
N LYS A 57 -8.95 -1.47 0.62
CA LYS A 57 -9.23 -2.10 1.91
C LYS A 57 -8.18 -3.16 2.23
N THR A 58 -7.74 -3.20 3.48
CA THR A 58 -6.95 -4.29 4.03
C THR A 58 -7.77 -5.58 4.02
N THR A 59 -7.19 -6.66 3.50
CA THR A 59 -7.84 -7.98 3.41
C THR A 59 -6.99 -9.06 4.07
N VAL A 60 -7.61 -10.21 4.38
CA VAL A 60 -6.92 -11.36 4.98
C VAL A 60 -7.09 -12.56 4.05
N ILE A 61 -6.01 -13.28 3.80
CA ILE A 61 -6.03 -14.52 3.02
C ILE A 61 -5.36 -15.66 3.78
N ASN A 62 -5.74 -16.89 3.43
CA ASN A 62 -5.01 -18.06 3.88
C ASN A 62 -3.76 -18.29 3.02
N VAL A 63 -2.59 -18.36 3.68
CA VAL A 63 -1.28 -18.62 3.05
C VAL A 63 -0.87 -20.11 3.07
N ASN A 64 -1.80 -21.02 3.32
CA ASN A 64 -1.58 -22.45 3.14
C ASN A 64 -1.36 -22.76 1.64
N ALA A 65 -0.70 -23.88 1.35
CA ALA A 65 -0.35 -24.24 -0.02
C ALA A 65 -1.58 -24.43 -0.95
N LYS A 66 -2.71 -24.91 -0.42
CA LYS A 66 -3.94 -25.11 -1.20
C LYS A 66 -4.55 -23.77 -1.60
N SER A 67 -4.67 -22.84 -0.65
CA SER A 67 -5.23 -21.50 -0.87
C SER A 67 -4.34 -20.67 -1.80
N LEU A 68 -3.02 -20.69 -1.60
CA LEU A 68 -2.09 -19.99 -2.50
C LEU A 68 -2.15 -20.51 -3.93
N ARG A 69 -2.19 -21.83 -4.13
CA ARG A 69 -2.33 -22.43 -5.47
C ARG A 69 -3.66 -22.08 -6.13
N ALA A 70 -4.75 -22.03 -5.37
CA ALA A 70 -6.05 -21.60 -5.87
C ALA A 70 -6.03 -20.14 -6.36
N LEU A 71 -5.19 -19.29 -5.76
CA LEU A 71 -4.94 -17.91 -6.20
C LEU A 71 -3.85 -17.81 -7.31
N GLY A 72 -3.32 -18.93 -7.79
CA GLY A 72 -2.29 -18.96 -8.84
C GLY A 72 -0.84 -18.85 -8.35
N TYR A 73 -0.60 -18.80 -7.04
CA TYR A 73 0.75 -18.75 -6.47
C TYR A 73 1.34 -20.15 -6.26
N LYS A 74 2.55 -20.37 -6.76
CA LYS A 74 3.26 -21.67 -6.63
C LYS A 74 3.75 -21.94 -5.21
N SER A 75 4.09 -20.88 -4.47
CA SER A 75 4.62 -20.93 -3.10
C SER A 75 4.30 -19.63 -2.36
N ILE A 76 4.56 -19.61 -1.04
CA ILE A 76 4.48 -18.37 -0.26
C ILE A 76 5.54 -17.35 -0.67
N ASP A 77 6.71 -17.80 -1.13
CA ASP A 77 7.74 -16.91 -1.68
C ASP A 77 7.26 -16.22 -2.96
N ALA A 78 6.56 -16.96 -3.82
CA ALA A 78 5.93 -16.39 -5.01
C ALA A 78 4.82 -15.39 -4.64
N TRP A 79 4.11 -15.62 -3.53
CA TRP A 79 3.16 -14.66 -3.00
C TRP A 79 3.85 -13.40 -2.50
N PHE A 80 4.93 -13.49 -1.71
CA PHE A 80 5.71 -12.31 -1.29
C PHE A 80 6.28 -11.54 -2.48
N ALA A 81 6.81 -12.23 -3.48
CA ALA A 81 7.38 -11.62 -4.68
C ALA A 81 6.34 -10.92 -5.56
N ALA A 82 5.05 -11.30 -5.47
CA ALA A 82 4.00 -10.74 -6.30
C ALA A 82 3.61 -9.31 -5.91
N SER A 83 3.77 -8.91 -4.65
CA SER A 83 3.43 -7.56 -4.21
C SER A 83 4.12 -7.18 -2.90
N PRO A 84 4.68 -5.95 -2.79
CA PRO A 84 5.21 -5.44 -1.53
C PRO A 84 4.12 -5.18 -0.47
N ASN A 85 2.84 -5.22 -0.87
CA ASN A 85 1.70 -5.09 0.04
C ASN A 85 1.25 -6.43 0.64
N HIS A 86 1.88 -7.55 0.26
CA HIS A 86 1.65 -8.85 0.88
C HIS A 86 2.43 -8.96 2.18
N VAL A 87 1.72 -8.99 3.31
CA VAL A 87 2.33 -9.00 4.65
C VAL A 87 1.93 -10.25 5.39
N TYR A 88 2.93 -11.04 5.77
CA TYR A 88 2.70 -12.16 6.66
C TYR A 88 2.57 -11.68 8.11
N ILE A 89 1.47 -12.08 8.76
CA ILE A 89 1.10 -11.62 10.11
C ILE A 89 1.12 -12.74 11.14
N GLY A 90 1.60 -13.93 10.80
CA GLY A 90 1.59 -15.08 11.71
C GLY A 90 2.89 -15.25 12.52
N ARG A 91 3.00 -16.44 13.13
CA ARG A 91 4.16 -16.85 13.95
C ARG A 91 5.36 -17.24 13.07
N ALA A 92 6.55 -17.25 13.67
CA ALA A 92 7.74 -17.75 12.98
C ALA A 92 7.57 -19.22 12.61
N MET A 93 7.96 -19.58 11.38
CA MET A 93 8.03 -20.95 10.91
C MET A 93 9.48 -21.30 10.60
N PRO A 94 10.04 -22.36 11.21
CA PRO A 94 11.38 -22.81 10.88
C PRO A 94 11.42 -23.34 9.44
N ALA A 95 12.62 -23.35 8.85
CA ALA A 95 12.83 -24.00 7.56
C ALA A 95 12.44 -25.48 7.67
N TYR A 96 11.73 -25.99 6.67
CA TYR A 96 11.24 -27.37 6.66
C TYR A 96 11.14 -27.92 5.25
N GLN A 97 11.69 -29.12 5.02
CA GLN A 97 11.62 -29.85 3.74
C GLN A 97 11.91 -28.96 2.51
N GLY A 98 13.05 -28.27 2.51
CA GLY A 98 13.47 -27.41 1.40
C GLY A 98 12.73 -26.07 1.29
N LYS A 99 11.87 -25.73 2.25
CA LYS A 99 11.25 -24.40 2.36
C LYS A 99 12.04 -23.51 3.31
N SER A 100 12.24 -22.26 2.91
CA SER A 100 12.88 -21.24 3.74
C SER A 100 12.11 -20.97 5.04
N ALA A 101 12.83 -20.56 6.08
CA ALA A 101 12.21 -20.10 7.31
C ALA A 101 11.44 -18.80 7.06
N ILE A 102 10.29 -18.66 7.72
CA ILE A 102 9.48 -17.44 7.67
C ILE A 102 9.58 -16.78 9.05
N PRO A 103 10.09 -15.53 9.15
CA PRO A 103 10.18 -14.84 10.42
C PRO A 103 8.79 -14.56 11.01
N GLY A 104 8.72 -14.52 12.33
CA GLY A 104 7.48 -14.15 13.02
C GLY A 104 7.18 -12.67 12.82
N SER A 105 5.90 -12.35 12.67
CA SER A 105 5.46 -10.97 12.53
C SER A 105 5.29 -10.28 13.88
N VAL A 106 5.57 -8.98 13.95
CA VAL A 106 5.21 -8.13 15.10
C VAL A 106 3.69 -8.10 15.35
N TRP A 107 2.92 -8.39 14.29
CA TRP A 107 1.47 -8.52 14.30
C TRP A 107 0.99 -9.92 14.70
N GLY A 108 1.88 -10.85 14.99
CA GLY A 108 1.55 -12.23 15.37
C GLY A 108 0.74 -12.33 16.65
N ASN A 109 -0.24 -13.24 16.68
CA ASN A 109 -0.97 -13.56 17.90
C ASN A 109 -0.05 -14.29 18.91
N PRO A 110 0.19 -13.77 20.13
CA PRO A 110 0.98 -14.46 21.14
C PRO A 110 0.23 -15.66 21.75
N PHE A 111 -1.11 -15.65 21.77
CA PHE A 111 -1.97 -16.68 22.37
C PHE A 111 -2.15 -17.91 21.46
N LYS A 112 -2.11 -19.10 22.05
CA LYS A 112 -2.17 -20.40 21.38
C LYS A 112 -3.48 -21.10 21.70
N ILE A 113 -4.18 -21.58 20.66
CA ILE A 113 -5.38 -22.42 20.82
C ILE A 113 -5.01 -23.66 21.64
N GLY A 114 -5.92 -24.09 22.52
CA GLY A 114 -5.73 -25.19 23.46
C GLY A 114 -5.06 -24.73 24.75
N ARG A 115 -3.87 -24.12 24.68
CA ARG A 115 -3.16 -23.62 25.88
C ARG A 115 -3.85 -22.41 26.50
N ASP A 116 -4.24 -21.45 25.66
CA ASP A 116 -4.78 -20.17 26.09
C ASP A 116 -6.30 -20.06 25.86
N GLY A 117 -6.96 -21.16 25.50
CA GLY A 117 -8.42 -21.25 25.31
C GLY A 117 -8.84 -21.76 23.94
N THR A 118 -10.12 -21.59 23.63
CA THR A 118 -10.72 -21.85 22.31
C THR A 118 -10.20 -20.87 21.26
N ARG A 119 -10.57 -21.08 19.99
CA ARG A 119 -10.20 -20.16 18.91
C ARG A 119 -10.76 -18.75 19.17
N GLU A 120 -12.00 -18.69 19.61
CA GLU A 120 -12.72 -17.47 19.91
C GLU A 120 -12.08 -16.74 21.10
N ASP A 121 -11.67 -17.49 22.14
CA ASP A 121 -10.95 -16.94 23.30
C ASP A 121 -9.63 -16.30 22.88
N VAL A 122 -8.82 -16.98 22.06
CA VAL A 122 -7.50 -16.46 21.67
C VAL A 122 -7.61 -15.27 20.72
N VAL A 123 -8.65 -15.20 19.89
CA VAL A 123 -8.94 -14.02 19.04
C VAL A 123 -9.41 -12.85 19.89
N THR A 124 -10.25 -13.11 20.90
CA THR A 124 -10.73 -12.07 21.84
C THR A 124 -9.58 -11.51 22.67
N LYS A 125 -8.74 -12.39 23.24
CA LYS A 125 -7.51 -11.99 23.95
C LYS A 125 -6.57 -11.21 23.04
N TYR A 126 -6.42 -11.63 21.79
CA TYR A 126 -5.60 -10.94 20.81
C TYR A 126 -6.13 -9.54 20.51
N HIS A 127 -7.44 -9.36 20.34
CA HIS A 127 -8.05 -8.06 20.11
C HIS A 127 -7.70 -7.08 21.24
N ALA A 128 -7.91 -7.48 22.50
CA ALA A 128 -7.54 -6.64 23.64
C ALA A 128 -6.04 -6.32 23.68
N TYR A 129 -5.19 -7.32 23.43
CA TYR A 129 -3.72 -7.16 23.40
C TYR A 129 -3.26 -6.17 22.32
N ILE A 130 -3.75 -6.32 21.08
CA ILE A 130 -3.27 -5.51 19.97
C ILE A 130 -3.78 -4.06 20.05
N THR A 131 -5.04 -3.87 20.46
CA THR A 131 -5.59 -2.53 20.69
C THR A 131 -4.81 -1.79 21.78
N ALA A 132 -4.43 -2.47 22.86
CA ALA A 132 -3.61 -1.87 23.92
C ALA A 132 -2.22 -1.46 23.41
N LYS A 133 -1.55 -2.30 22.61
CA LYS A 133 -0.24 -1.96 22.00
C LYS A 133 -0.32 -0.76 21.07
N ILE A 134 -1.34 -0.73 20.20
CA ILE A 134 -1.58 0.40 19.29
C ILE A 134 -1.87 1.67 20.09
N GLY A 135 -2.72 1.57 21.12
CA GLY A 135 -3.05 2.71 21.99
C GLY A 135 -1.85 3.27 22.78
N ARG A 136 -0.84 2.42 23.06
CA ARG A 136 0.44 2.86 23.65
C ARG A 136 1.46 3.36 22.63
N GLY A 137 1.13 3.35 21.33
CA GLY A 137 2.03 3.76 20.26
C GLY A 137 3.16 2.79 19.95
N GLU A 138 3.11 1.55 20.46
CA GLU A 138 4.13 0.53 20.19
C GLU A 138 4.06 -0.01 18.76
N LEU A 139 2.89 0.06 18.13
CA LEU A 139 2.63 -0.40 16.78
C LEU A 139 1.72 0.60 16.07
N ASN A 140 2.00 0.87 14.79
CA ASN A 140 1.19 1.77 13.98
C ASN A 140 0.28 0.98 13.04
N ILE A 141 -1.02 0.92 13.34
CA ILE A 141 -1.98 0.15 12.54
C ILE A 141 -2.13 0.67 11.11
N LYS A 142 -1.78 1.94 10.85
CA LYS A 142 -1.81 2.52 9.49
C LYS A 142 -0.82 1.83 8.55
N GLU A 143 0.21 1.18 9.09
CA GLU A 143 1.14 0.37 8.30
C GLU A 143 0.45 -0.79 7.57
N LEU A 144 -0.72 -1.23 8.04
CA LEU A 144 -1.46 -2.32 7.41
C LEU A 144 -2.53 -1.85 6.43
N GLN A 145 -2.78 -0.54 6.30
CA GLN A 145 -3.79 -0.01 5.38
C GLN A 145 -3.48 -0.37 3.93
N GLY A 146 -4.49 -0.90 3.24
CA GLY A 146 -4.39 -1.33 1.83
C GLY A 146 -3.54 -2.58 1.61
N LYS A 147 -3.18 -3.32 2.68
CA LYS A 147 -2.34 -4.52 2.58
C LYS A 147 -3.16 -5.82 2.52
N THR A 148 -2.56 -6.85 1.93
CA THR A 148 -3.10 -8.21 1.97
C THR A 148 -2.37 -8.99 3.05
N LEU A 149 -3.08 -9.30 4.13
CA LEU A 149 -2.53 -9.96 5.30
C LEU A 149 -2.61 -11.48 5.14
N GLY A 150 -1.47 -12.15 5.27
CA GLY A 150 -1.35 -13.60 5.16
C GLY A 150 -1.37 -14.28 6.53
N CYS A 151 -2.35 -15.17 6.77
CA CYS A 151 -2.40 -16.00 7.97
C CYS A 151 -2.92 -17.41 7.68
N TRP A 152 -2.40 -18.45 8.33
CA TRP A 152 -2.89 -19.82 8.16
C TRP A 152 -4.29 -20.11 8.74
N CYS A 153 -4.77 -19.29 9.68
CA CYS A 153 -6.03 -19.55 10.39
C CYS A 153 -7.28 -19.19 9.58
N SER A 154 -7.20 -18.18 8.71
CA SER A 154 -8.30 -17.78 7.82
C SER A 154 -8.77 -18.98 6.97
N PRO A 155 -10.04 -19.18 6.62
CA PRO A 155 -11.19 -18.29 6.83
C PRO A 155 -11.90 -18.48 8.16
N GLU A 156 -11.44 -19.38 9.03
CA GLU A 156 -11.95 -19.46 10.40
C GLU A 156 -11.52 -18.19 11.17
N ALA A 157 -12.18 -17.92 12.31
CA ALA A 157 -11.88 -16.74 13.13
C ALA A 157 -10.38 -16.54 13.32
N CYS A 158 -9.86 -15.45 12.76
CA CYS A 158 -8.45 -15.19 12.62
C CYS A 158 -8.07 -13.87 13.29
N HIS A 159 -6.86 -13.81 13.84
CA HIS A 159 -6.32 -12.56 14.37
C HIS A 159 -6.10 -11.51 13.26
N GLY A 160 -5.93 -11.96 12.01
CA GLY A 160 -5.87 -11.09 10.84
C GLY A 160 -7.15 -10.31 10.62
N ASP A 161 -8.32 -10.88 10.93
CA ASP A 161 -9.61 -10.21 10.74
C ASP A 161 -9.73 -9.00 11.68
N VAL A 162 -9.17 -9.13 12.89
CA VAL A 162 -9.04 -8.02 13.84
C VAL A 162 -8.17 -6.90 13.26
N LEU A 163 -6.99 -7.23 12.70
CA LEU A 163 -6.09 -6.25 12.10
C LEU A 163 -6.70 -5.55 10.89
N ALA A 164 -7.36 -6.31 10.01
CA ALA A 164 -8.06 -5.75 8.86
C ALA A 164 -9.19 -4.81 9.32
N THR A 165 -9.96 -5.19 10.34
CA THR A 165 -11.00 -4.35 10.91
C THR A 165 -10.45 -3.07 11.52
N LEU A 166 -9.33 -3.13 12.25
CA LEU A 166 -8.73 -1.95 12.88
C LEU A 166 -8.06 -1.01 11.88
N SER A 167 -7.47 -1.53 10.81
CA SER A 167 -6.81 -0.72 9.77
C SER A 167 -7.79 -0.06 8.80
N ASN A 168 -8.94 -0.69 8.53
CA ASN A 168 -9.99 -0.18 7.64
C ASN A 168 -10.95 0.82 8.30
N LYS A 169 -10.70 1.22 9.56
CA LYS A 169 -11.45 2.27 10.25
C LYS A 169 -10.83 3.63 9.96
#